data_AF-A0A1R1AHU9-F1
#
_entry.id   AF-A0A1R1AHU9-F1
#
_cell.length_a   1.000
_cell.length_b   1.000
_cell.length_c   1.000
_cell.angle_alpha   90.00
_cell.angle_beta   90.00
_cell.angle_gamma   90.00
#
_symmetry.space_group_name_H-M   'P 1'
#
loop_
_entity.id
_entity.type
_entity.pdbx_description
1 polymer ?
#
loop_
_entity_poly.entity_id
_entity_poly.type
_entity_poly.pdbx_seq_one_letter_code
_entity_poly.pdbx_strand_id
1 'polypeptide(L)'
;MINLSAERKKQIEYTGITEQDLKILAECKPIFQNIVHEVVDRFYESIGQQPELVAIISNVSTIERLKETQIWYYMSLTEGVIDQAYIDNRIKIGAVHSRIGLTTDWYLGTYMTYLDISTNVLKRVLPERWKDVVHALTKLFNLDSQFVLEAYNQHEQKKIQELADNRSIMLTTVTSAVQELASLMFELDEGAQSIAATAISTSQSQDKTHTLLGELREELEGINEMGTLIRGISDQTHLLGLNAAIEAARAGENGRGFEVVANEVRKLAASSRNALEGIQSKLEEIDKKLSAVRLESEQTSVEARNQAARSQELASFVNMVDKVTKDLQQLNQSE
;
A
#
# COMPACT_ATOMS: atom_id res chain seq x y z
N MET A 1 15.79 41.51 41.49
CA MET A 1 17.19 41.40 41.03
C MET A 1 17.22 40.49 39.82
N ILE A 2 17.73 40.99 38.68
CA ILE A 2 17.58 40.35 37.36
C ILE A 2 18.93 39.73 36.94
N ASN A 3 18.99 38.41 36.78
CA ASN A 3 20.23 37.69 36.46
C ASN A 3 20.07 36.81 35.21
N LEU A 4 20.31 37.39 34.04
CA LEU A 4 19.99 36.81 32.74
C LEU A 4 21.03 37.16 31.66
N SER A 5 20.94 36.45 30.52
CA SER A 5 21.74 36.77 29.32
C SER A 5 21.46 38.20 28.81
N ALA A 6 22.38 38.75 28.01
CA ALA A 6 22.24 40.11 27.49
C ALA A 6 20.96 40.30 26.65
N GLU A 7 20.59 39.30 25.86
CA GLU A 7 19.36 39.30 25.06
C GLU A 7 18.10 39.32 25.94
N ARG A 8 18.05 38.45 26.97
CA ARG A 8 16.92 38.39 27.90
C ARG A 8 16.79 39.62 28.76
N LYS A 9 17.91 40.24 29.16
CA LYS A 9 17.91 41.55 29.83
C LYS A 9 17.27 42.61 28.96
N LYS A 10 17.63 42.69 27.68
CA LYS A 10 17.03 43.65 26.73
C LYS A 10 15.51 43.44 26.58
N GLN A 11 15.03 42.19 26.55
CA GLN A 11 13.60 41.88 26.53
C GLN A 11 12.88 42.41 27.77
N ILE A 12 13.44 42.18 28.98
CA ILE A 12 12.85 42.63 30.24
C ILE A 12 12.91 44.15 30.39
N GLU A 13 14.00 44.78 29.94
CA GLU A 13 14.11 46.24 29.90
C GLU A 13 13.01 46.85 29.02
N TYR A 14 12.68 46.21 27.89
CA TYR A 14 11.59 46.66 27.02
C TYR A 14 10.20 46.56 27.68
N THR A 15 9.96 45.58 28.56
CA THR A 15 8.69 45.49 29.32
C THR A 15 8.57 46.54 30.42
N GLY A 16 9.65 47.27 30.71
CA GLY A 16 9.70 48.29 31.76
C GLY A 16 9.69 47.71 33.17
N ILE A 17 10.01 46.43 33.34
CA ILE A 17 10.22 45.81 34.65
C ILE A 17 11.56 46.32 35.21
N THR A 18 11.49 46.96 36.36
CA THR A 18 12.64 47.49 37.08
C THR A 18 12.92 46.66 38.34
N GLU A 19 14.11 46.83 38.92
CA GLU A 19 14.40 46.24 40.22
C GLU A 19 13.48 46.75 41.33
N GLN A 20 12.94 47.96 41.18
CA GLN A 20 11.97 48.54 42.12
C GLN A 20 10.64 47.79 42.05
N ASP A 21 10.16 47.41 40.86
CA ASP A 21 8.95 46.59 40.71
C ASP A 21 9.11 45.24 41.44
N LEU A 22 10.27 44.60 41.26
CA LEU A 22 10.58 43.32 41.92
C LEU A 22 10.70 43.47 43.44
N LYS A 23 11.27 44.58 43.92
CA LYS A 23 11.37 44.90 45.35
C LYS A 23 9.99 45.10 45.97
N ILE A 24 9.10 45.83 45.29
CA ILE A 24 7.72 46.05 45.75
C ILE A 24 7.00 44.72 45.94
N LEU A 25 7.10 43.80 44.97
CA LEU A 25 6.47 42.48 45.05
C LEU A 25 7.08 41.63 46.18
N ALA A 26 8.40 41.66 46.35
CA ALA A 26 9.09 40.94 47.43
C ALA A 26 8.71 41.45 48.83
N GLU A 27 8.63 42.76 49.03
CA GLU A 27 8.18 43.37 50.29
C GLU A 27 6.73 42.99 50.63
N CYS A 28 5.88 42.81 49.61
CA CYS A 28 4.48 42.45 49.78
C CYS A 28 4.25 40.93 49.94
N LYS A 29 5.30 40.09 49.95
CA LYS A 29 5.18 38.63 50.09
C LYS A 29 4.29 38.20 51.28
N PRO A 30 4.39 38.78 52.49
CA PRO A 30 3.48 38.42 53.60
C PRO A 30 2.00 38.73 53.32
N ILE A 31 1.72 39.80 52.56
CA ILE A 31 0.36 40.14 52.13
C ILE A 31 -0.15 39.08 51.15
N PHE A 32 0.69 38.68 50.18
CA PHE A 32 0.35 37.63 49.21
C PHE A 32 0.09 36.29 49.89
N GLN A 33 0.86 35.93 50.93
CA GLN A 33 0.61 34.73 51.75
C GLN A 33 -0.78 34.76 52.40
N ASN A 34 -1.25 35.93 52.84
CA ASN A 34 -2.56 36.07 53.48
C ASN A 34 -3.73 36.02 52.47
N ILE A 35 -3.50 36.35 51.20
CA ILE A 35 -4.57 36.44 50.20
C ILE A 35 -4.57 35.31 49.15
N VAL A 36 -3.49 34.53 49.04
CA VAL A 36 -3.30 33.57 47.95
C VAL A 36 -4.43 32.53 47.86
N HIS A 37 -4.95 32.05 48.99
CA HIS A 37 -6.06 31.10 49.01
C HIS A 37 -7.33 31.72 48.43
N GLU A 38 -7.72 32.93 48.86
CA GLU A 38 -8.89 33.63 48.30
C GLU A 38 -8.74 33.91 46.81
N VAL A 39 -7.54 34.33 46.37
CA VAL A 39 -7.28 34.61 44.95
C VAL A 39 -7.41 33.35 44.11
N VAL A 40 -6.78 32.25 44.53
CA VAL A 40 -6.80 30.97 43.79
C VAL A 40 -8.17 30.32 43.82
N ASP A 41 -8.92 30.43 44.93
CA ASP A 41 -10.29 29.91 45.00
C ASP A 41 -11.20 30.63 44.01
N ARG A 42 -11.17 31.97 43.98
CA ARG A 42 -11.94 32.78 43.03
C ARG A 42 -11.51 32.55 41.59
N PHE A 43 -10.23 32.29 41.35
CA PHE A 43 -9.72 31.95 40.02
C PHE A 43 -10.36 30.65 39.50
N TYR A 44 -10.41 29.61 40.33
CA TYR A 44 -11.04 28.34 39.95
C TYR A 44 -12.57 28.40 39.93
N GLU A 45 -13.21 29.28 40.72
CA GLU A 45 -14.63 29.58 40.56
C GLU A 45 -14.92 30.16 39.16
N SER A 46 -14.07 31.08 38.68
CA SER A 46 -14.20 31.66 37.33
C SER A 46 -13.94 30.61 36.23
N ILE A 47 -12.94 29.74 36.39
CA ILE A 47 -12.70 28.64 35.45
C ILE A 47 -13.85 27.63 35.46
N GLY A 48 -14.42 27.34 36.62
CA GLY A 48 -15.53 26.40 36.80
C GLY A 48 -16.79 26.79 36.04
N GLN A 49 -16.92 28.08 35.66
CA GLN A 49 -18.03 28.57 34.83
C GLN A 49 -17.85 28.28 33.33
N GLN A 50 -16.68 27.82 32.91
CA GLN A 50 -16.37 27.51 31.51
C GLN A 50 -16.31 25.99 31.29
N PRO A 51 -17.35 25.36 30.70
CA PRO A 51 -17.42 23.91 30.55
C PRO A 51 -16.22 23.31 29.81
N GLU A 52 -15.69 24.02 28.81
CA GLU A 52 -14.54 23.60 28.01
C GLU A 52 -13.27 23.49 28.86
N LEU A 53 -13.02 24.45 29.76
CA LEU A 53 -11.86 24.43 30.65
C LEU A 53 -12.00 23.37 31.74
N VAL A 54 -13.21 23.18 32.25
CA VAL A 54 -13.52 22.11 33.21
C VAL A 54 -13.25 20.75 32.58
N ALA A 55 -13.67 20.53 31.33
CA ALA A 55 -13.42 19.29 30.61
C ALA A 55 -11.91 18.99 30.46
N ILE A 56 -11.11 20.00 30.10
CA ILE A 56 -9.64 19.85 30.03
C ILE A 56 -9.08 19.43 31.39
N ILE A 57 -9.50 20.11 32.47
CA ILE A 57 -9.03 19.80 33.84
C ILE A 57 -9.39 18.37 34.22
N SER A 58 -10.65 17.97 34.06
CA SER A 58 -11.13 16.63 34.45
C SER A 58 -10.40 15.49 33.73
N ASN A 59 -9.85 15.73 32.54
CA ASN A 59 -9.07 14.75 31.80
C ASN A 59 -7.65 14.54 32.34
N VAL A 60 -7.07 15.53 33.03
CA VAL A 60 -5.64 15.52 33.41
C VAL A 60 -5.40 15.67 34.91
N SER A 61 -6.39 16.17 35.67
CA SER A 61 -6.25 16.53 37.09
C SER A 61 -7.61 16.75 37.78
N THR A 62 -7.57 17.20 39.03
CA THR A 62 -8.70 17.78 39.76
C THR A 62 -8.40 19.24 40.12
N ILE A 63 -9.45 20.02 40.37
CA ILE A 63 -9.33 21.43 40.76
C ILE A 63 -8.54 21.54 42.08
N GLU A 64 -8.83 20.69 43.07
CA GLU A 64 -8.19 20.69 44.38
C GLU A 64 -6.68 20.53 44.27
N ARG A 65 -6.23 19.60 43.42
CA ARG A 65 -4.79 19.38 43.18
C ARG A 65 -4.16 20.55 42.43
N LEU A 66 -4.86 21.13 41.47
CA LEU A 66 -4.32 22.26 40.71
C LEU A 66 -4.27 23.55 41.54
N LYS A 67 -5.19 23.74 42.51
CA LYS A 67 -5.13 24.86 43.47
C LYS A 67 -3.79 24.92 44.17
N GLU A 68 -3.23 23.80 44.62
CA GLU A 68 -1.90 23.80 45.26
C GLU A 68 -0.79 24.29 44.31
N THR A 69 -0.81 23.84 43.05
CA THR A 69 0.16 24.29 42.05
C THR A 69 -0.01 25.76 41.68
N GLN A 70 -1.25 26.27 41.70
CA GLN A 70 -1.54 27.67 41.44
C GLN A 70 -1.19 28.57 42.62
N ILE A 71 -1.34 28.09 43.87
CA ILE A 71 -0.84 28.79 45.06
C ILE A 71 0.67 28.98 44.94
N TRP A 72 1.40 27.91 44.60
CA TRP A 72 2.84 28.01 44.36
C TRP A 72 3.17 29.01 43.25
N TYR A 73 2.48 28.93 42.10
CA TYR A 73 2.69 29.85 40.98
C TYR A 73 2.48 31.31 41.40
N TYR A 74 1.34 31.61 42.04
CA TYR A 74 1.00 32.97 42.46
C TYR A 74 2.01 33.51 43.49
N MET A 75 2.44 32.68 44.43
CA MET A 75 3.48 33.06 45.40
C MET A 75 4.83 33.30 44.74
N SER A 76 5.18 32.55 43.69
CA SER A 76 6.46 32.70 42.98
C SER A 76 6.62 34.08 42.32
N LEU A 77 5.53 34.81 42.09
CA LEU A 77 5.55 36.19 41.58
C LEU A 77 6.12 37.19 42.59
N THR A 78 6.20 36.81 43.87
CA THR A 78 6.71 37.65 44.97
C THR A 78 8.13 37.31 45.41
N GLU A 79 8.85 36.49 44.67
CA GLU A 79 10.25 36.15 45.03
C GLU A 79 11.23 37.29 44.73
N GLY A 80 10.84 38.27 43.90
CA GLY A 80 11.66 39.45 43.59
C GLY A 80 12.90 39.17 42.74
N VAL A 81 13.00 37.97 42.16
CA VAL A 81 14.13 37.54 41.32
C VAL A 81 13.59 37.04 39.98
N ILE A 82 14.22 37.49 38.89
CA ILE A 82 14.02 36.93 37.55
C ILE A 82 15.38 36.44 37.07
N ASP A 83 15.56 35.13 37.09
CA ASP A 83 16.76 34.43 36.63
C ASP A 83 16.39 33.36 35.58
N GLN A 84 17.37 32.61 35.10
CA GLN A 84 17.13 31.57 34.09
C GLN A 84 16.18 30.48 34.62
N ALA A 85 16.28 30.13 35.91
CA ALA A 85 15.41 29.12 36.52
C ALA A 85 13.94 29.58 36.58
N TYR A 86 13.69 30.87 36.81
CA TYR A 86 12.37 31.45 36.70
C TYR A 86 11.80 31.26 35.28
N ILE A 87 12.57 31.65 34.25
CA ILE A 87 12.15 31.55 32.85
C ILE A 87 11.88 30.10 32.45
N ASP A 88 12.82 29.19 32.75
CA ASP A 88 12.71 27.78 32.39
C ASP A 88 11.46 27.14 33.00
N ASN A 89 11.11 27.51 34.23
CA ASN A 89 9.88 27.06 34.87
C ASN A 89 8.63 27.59 34.15
N ARG A 90 8.60 28.85 33.72
CA ARG A 90 7.46 29.42 32.97
C ARG A 90 7.28 28.77 31.60
N ILE A 91 8.39 28.56 30.88
CA ILE A 91 8.37 27.85 29.61
C ILE A 91 7.86 26.42 29.80
N LYS A 92 8.32 25.72 30.86
CA LYS A 92 7.85 24.37 31.19
C LYS A 92 6.35 24.34 31.47
N ILE A 93 5.82 25.31 32.21
CA ILE A 93 4.38 25.43 32.48
C ILE A 93 3.61 25.67 31.16
N GLY A 94 4.08 26.58 30.31
CA GLY A 94 3.50 26.83 28.99
C GLY A 94 3.46 25.56 28.12
N ALA A 95 4.56 24.80 28.10
CA ALA A 95 4.64 23.54 27.37
C ALA A 95 3.66 22.48 27.89
N VAL A 96 3.42 22.40 29.20
CA VAL A 96 2.42 21.50 29.79
C VAL A 96 1.02 21.86 29.30
N HIS A 97 0.66 23.14 29.31
CA HIS A 97 -0.66 23.61 28.86
C HIS A 97 -0.87 23.40 27.35
N SER A 98 0.17 23.68 26.54
CA SER A 98 0.15 23.40 25.11
C SER A 98 -0.10 21.90 24.83
N ARG A 99 0.55 21.02 25.61
CA ARG A 99 0.41 19.56 25.47
C ARG A 99 -0.98 19.03 25.85
N ILE A 100 -1.65 19.63 26.82
CA ILE A 100 -3.02 19.23 27.23
C ILE A 100 -4.10 19.88 26.36
N GLY A 101 -3.73 20.65 25.34
CA GLY A 101 -4.66 21.25 24.40
C GLY A 101 -5.36 22.52 24.89
N LEU A 102 -4.83 23.18 25.93
CA LEU A 102 -5.33 24.51 26.30
C LEU A 102 -4.91 25.51 25.21
N THR A 103 -5.85 26.23 24.61
CA THR A 103 -5.52 27.23 23.58
C THR A 103 -4.91 28.48 24.21
N THR A 104 -4.15 29.22 23.41
CA THR A 104 -3.55 30.50 23.82
C THR A 104 -4.61 31.51 24.23
N ASP A 105 -5.78 31.52 23.58
CA ASP A 105 -6.86 32.45 23.91
C ASP A 105 -7.34 32.28 25.35
N TRP A 106 -7.60 31.03 25.74
CA TRP A 106 -8.01 30.70 27.10
C TRP A 106 -6.90 30.95 28.11
N TYR A 107 -5.67 30.53 27.80
CA TYR A 107 -4.53 30.76 28.68
C TYR A 107 -4.33 32.26 28.91
N LEU A 108 -4.20 33.06 27.85
CA LEU A 108 -3.95 34.50 27.98
C LEU A 108 -5.08 35.22 28.73
N GLY A 109 -6.33 34.79 28.54
CA GLY A 109 -7.47 35.29 29.32
C GLY A 109 -7.30 35.11 30.83
N THR A 110 -6.69 34.01 31.28
CA THR A 110 -6.49 33.74 32.71
C THR A 110 -5.62 34.77 33.43
N TYR A 111 -4.66 35.39 32.74
CA TYR A 111 -3.87 36.48 33.33
C TYR A 111 -4.75 37.68 33.68
N MET A 112 -5.76 37.96 32.87
CA MET A 112 -6.70 39.04 33.12
C MET A 112 -7.67 38.72 34.25
N THR A 113 -8.11 37.46 34.34
CA THR A 113 -8.87 36.96 35.49
C THR A 113 -8.06 37.09 36.79
N TYR A 114 -6.79 36.66 36.78
CA TYR A 114 -5.91 36.83 37.93
C TYR A 114 -5.73 38.30 38.30
N LEU A 115 -5.46 39.17 37.32
CA LEU A 115 -5.22 40.58 37.57
C LEU A 115 -6.45 41.29 38.16
N ASP A 116 -7.67 40.98 37.68
CA ASP A 116 -8.91 41.55 38.23
C ASP A 116 -9.15 41.09 39.67
N ILE A 117 -9.04 39.78 39.94
CA ILE A 117 -9.20 39.22 41.29
C ILE A 117 -8.16 39.83 42.23
N SER A 118 -6.87 39.81 41.85
CA SER A 118 -5.79 40.39 42.64
C SER A 118 -5.99 41.87 42.90
N THR A 119 -6.43 42.64 41.90
CA THR A 119 -6.71 44.08 42.06
C THR A 119 -7.80 44.34 43.09
N ASN A 120 -8.90 43.59 43.03
CA ASN A 120 -10.02 43.74 43.95
C ASN A 120 -9.63 43.36 45.38
N VAL A 121 -8.86 42.29 45.56
CA VAL A 121 -8.39 41.86 46.88
C VAL A 121 -7.35 42.83 47.44
N LEU A 122 -6.36 43.24 46.64
CA LEU A 122 -5.29 44.18 47.06
C LEU A 122 -5.84 45.56 47.42
N LYS A 123 -6.86 46.07 46.72
CA LYS A 123 -7.56 47.30 47.10
C LYS A 123 -8.12 47.23 48.52
N ARG A 124 -8.63 46.07 48.93
CA ARG A 124 -9.23 45.84 50.25
C ARG A 124 -8.17 45.70 51.35
N VAL A 125 -7.10 44.94 51.09
CA VAL A 125 -6.10 44.60 52.11
C VAL A 125 -4.92 45.58 52.18
N LEU A 126 -4.69 46.37 51.13
CA LEU A 126 -3.58 47.32 51.01
C LEU A 126 -4.01 48.62 50.30
N PRO A 127 -4.97 49.38 50.86
CA PRO A 127 -5.57 50.54 50.19
C PRO A 127 -4.56 51.66 49.84
N GLU A 128 -3.48 51.80 50.61
CA GLU A 128 -2.49 52.86 50.41
C GLU A 128 -1.48 52.58 49.28
N ARG A 129 -1.24 51.30 48.94
CA ARG A 129 -0.17 50.89 48.00
C ARG A 129 -0.61 49.91 46.91
N TRP A 130 -1.90 49.56 46.83
CA TRP A 130 -2.38 48.57 45.86
C TRP A 130 -2.04 48.92 44.41
N LYS A 131 -2.01 50.21 44.05
CA LYS A 131 -1.68 50.67 42.69
C LYS A 131 -0.29 50.26 42.27
N ASP A 132 0.71 50.47 43.13
CA ASP A 132 2.11 50.16 42.85
C ASP A 132 2.30 48.64 42.71
N VAL A 133 1.66 47.87 43.60
CA VAL A 133 1.71 46.40 43.60
C VAL A 133 1.03 45.83 42.34
N VAL A 134 -0.16 46.32 42.00
CA VAL A 134 -0.88 45.89 40.80
C VAL A 134 -0.13 46.28 39.52
N HIS A 135 0.50 47.45 39.50
CA HIS A 135 1.32 47.87 38.36
C HIS A 135 2.53 46.95 38.15
N ALA A 136 3.26 46.63 39.22
CA ALA A 136 4.37 45.67 39.17
C ALA A 136 3.89 44.26 38.76
N LEU A 137 2.77 43.81 39.31
CA LEU A 137 2.15 42.52 38.99
C LEU A 137 1.70 42.43 37.53
N THR A 138 1.13 43.51 36.99
CA THR A 138 0.71 43.60 35.57
C THR A 138 1.89 43.39 34.64
N LYS A 139 3.03 44.04 34.92
CA LYS A 139 4.25 43.84 34.12
C LYS A 139 4.75 42.40 34.19
N LEU A 140 4.72 41.79 35.38
CA LEU A 140 5.18 40.41 35.56
C LEU A 140 4.25 39.40 34.87
N PHE A 141 2.94 39.59 34.90
CA PHE A 141 1.99 38.78 34.12
C PHE A 141 2.18 38.97 32.61
N ASN A 142 2.47 40.18 32.15
CA ASN A 142 2.82 40.40 30.74
C ASN A 142 4.09 39.63 30.35
N LEU A 143 5.13 39.65 31.20
CA LEU A 143 6.36 38.90 30.96
C LEU A 143 6.10 37.38 30.94
N ASP A 144 5.36 36.86 31.92
CA ASP A 144 4.98 35.44 31.97
C ASP A 144 4.22 35.01 30.70
N SER A 145 3.30 35.86 30.21
CA SER A 145 2.56 35.62 28.97
C SER A 145 3.51 35.46 27.76
N GLN A 146 4.59 36.23 27.70
CA GLN A 146 5.58 36.12 26.62
C GLN A 146 6.30 34.77 26.67
N PHE A 147 6.67 34.27 27.86
CA PHE A 147 7.33 32.96 27.99
C PHE A 147 6.39 31.79 27.70
N VAL A 148 5.10 31.94 28.02
CA VAL A 148 4.09 30.95 27.61
C VAL A 148 3.94 30.94 26.09
N LEU A 149 3.81 32.09 25.45
CA LEU A 149 3.74 32.18 23.98
C LEU A 149 5.01 31.61 23.32
N GLU A 150 6.18 31.87 23.91
CA GLU A 150 7.44 31.26 23.47
C GLU A 150 7.38 29.73 23.51
N ALA A 151 6.85 29.14 24.59
CA ALA A 151 6.69 27.69 24.70
C ALA A 151 5.72 27.11 23.65
N TYR A 152 4.62 27.80 23.35
CA TYR A 152 3.67 27.39 22.31
C TYR A 152 4.31 27.46 20.92
N ASN A 153 5.01 28.55 20.60
CA ASN A 153 5.72 28.71 19.33
C ASN A 153 6.78 27.62 19.13
N GLN A 154 7.55 27.30 20.17
CA GLN A 154 8.54 26.21 20.12
C GLN A 154 7.88 24.84 19.86
N HIS A 155 6.72 24.57 20.46
CA HIS A 155 5.98 23.33 20.24
C HIS A 155 5.42 23.25 18.81
N GLU A 156 4.86 24.34 18.28
CA GLU A 156 4.39 24.41 16.89
C GLU A 156 5.51 24.25 15.88
N GLN A 157 6.66 24.92 16.09
CA GLN A 157 7.83 24.79 15.23
C GLN A 157 8.35 23.34 15.19
N LYS A 158 8.41 22.66 16.34
CA LYS A 158 8.77 21.23 16.38
C LYS A 158 7.80 20.38 15.57
N LYS A 159 6.50 20.61 15.74
CA LYS A 159 5.46 19.88 14.99
C LYS A 159 5.57 20.11 13.48
N ILE A 160 5.86 21.35 13.06
CA ILE A 160 6.10 21.69 11.65
C ILE A 160 7.34 20.96 11.12
N GLN A 161 8.44 20.92 11.89
CA GLN A 161 9.65 20.21 11.50
C GLN A 161 9.41 18.70 11.37
N GLU A 162 8.73 18.09 12.34
CA GLU A 162 8.37 16.67 12.29
C GLU A 162 7.48 16.35 11.08
N LEU A 163 6.52 17.22 10.75
CA LEU A 163 5.68 17.08 9.56
C LEU A 163 6.51 17.21 8.27
N ALA A 164 7.46 18.14 8.22
CA ALA A 164 8.35 18.32 7.07
C ALA A 164 9.29 17.11 6.87
N ASP A 165 9.85 16.58 7.95
CA ASP A 165 10.72 15.40 7.91
C ASP A 165 9.94 14.16 7.45
N ASN A 166 8.75 13.92 8.02
CA ASN A 166 7.86 12.84 7.60
C ASN A 166 7.45 12.96 6.13
N ARG A 167 7.18 14.18 5.66
CA ARG A 167 6.88 14.45 4.26
C ARG A 167 8.07 14.10 3.36
N SER A 168 9.28 14.50 3.73
CA SER A 168 10.50 14.21 2.97
C SER A 168 10.76 12.70 2.84
N ILE A 169 10.58 11.95 3.94
CA ILE A 169 10.66 10.49 3.95
C ILE A 169 9.61 9.91 3.00
N MET A 170 8.36 10.35 3.09
CA MET A 170 7.27 9.87 2.24
C MET A 170 7.55 10.12 0.75
N LEU A 171 8.04 11.30 0.38
CA LEU A 171 8.41 11.61 -1.01
C LEU A 171 9.53 10.70 -1.53
N THR A 172 10.53 10.42 -0.69
CA THR A 172 11.62 9.50 -1.03
C THR A 172 11.08 8.08 -1.26
N THR A 173 10.21 7.59 -0.38
CA THR A 173 9.56 6.27 -0.53
C THR A 173 8.70 6.20 -1.78
N VAL A 174 7.88 7.22 -2.06
CA VAL A 174 7.06 7.28 -3.28
C VAL A 174 7.95 7.28 -4.52
N THR A 175 9.04 8.04 -4.53
CA THR A 175 9.99 8.08 -5.65
C THR A 175 10.59 6.71 -5.93
N SER A 176 11.03 6.00 -4.89
CA SER A 176 11.58 4.63 -5.02
C SER A 176 10.54 3.67 -5.59
N ALA A 177 9.31 3.69 -5.06
CA ALA A 177 8.22 2.84 -5.53
C ALA A 177 7.85 3.11 -7.00
N VAL A 178 7.88 4.37 -7.43
CA VAL A 178 7.65 4.77 -8.83
C VAL A 178 8.77 4.25 -9.74
N GLN A 179 10.03 4.28 -9.30
CA GLN A 179 11.16 3.72 -10.06
C GLN A 179 11.06 2.20 -10.21
N GLU A 180 10.73 1.49 -9.13
CA GLU A 180 10.50 0.04 -9.17
C GLU A 180 9.34 -0.33 -10.10
N LEU A 181 8.23 0.42 -10.02
CA LEU A 181 7.08 0.24 -10.90
C LEU A 181 7.45 0.42 -12.37
N ALA A 182 8.25 1.44 -12.69
CA ALA A 182 8.73 1.67 -14.06
C ALA A 182 9.56 0.50 -14.59
N SER A 183 10.45 -0.08 -13.76
CA SER A 183 11.24 -1.26 -14.12
C SER A 183 10.35 -2.47 -14.37
N LEU A 184 9.39 -2.74 -13.48
CA LEU A 184 8.44 -3.85 -13.63
C LEU A 184 7.57 -3.70 -14.88
N MET A 185 7.19 -2.47 -15.24
CA MET A 185 6.43 -2.21 -16.46
C MET A 185 7.24 -2.53 -17.72
N PHE A 186 8.55 -2.24 -17.72
CA PHE A 186 9.41 -2.59 -18.84
C PHE A 186 9.54 -4.11 -19.02
N GLU A 187 9.79 -4.84 -17.93
CA GLU A 187 9.84 -6.31 -17.94
C GLU A 187 8.49 -6.92 -18.37
N LEU A 188 7.38 -6.33 -17.93
CA LEU A 188 6.04 -6.79 -18.27
C LEU A 188 5.72 -6.57 -19.76
N ASP A 189 6.15 -5.46 -20.35
CA ASP A 189 6.00 -5.21 -21.80
C ASP A 189 6.79 -6.24 -22.62
N GLU A 190 8.06 -6.46 -22.27
CA GLU A 190 8.91 -7.45 -22.94
C GLU A 190 8.32 -8.87 -22.83
N GLY A 191 7.83 -9.22 -21.64
CA GLY A 191 7.11 -10.49 -21.41
C GLY A 191 5.86 -10.63 -22.27
N ALA A 192 5.05 -9.57 -22.37
CA ALA A 192 3.83 -9.58 -23.18
C ALA A 192 4.13 -9.76 -24.67
N GLN A 193 5.14 -9.05 -25.20
CA GLN A 193 5.60 -9.17 -26.57
C GLN A 193 6.11 -10.58 -26.88
N SER A 194 6.91 -11.16 -25.98
CA SER A 194 7.44 -12.53 -26.11
C SER A 194 6.33 -13.58 -26.13
N ILE A 195 5.33 -13.44 -25.25
CA ILE A 195 4.13 -14.29 -25.21
C ILE A 195 3.34 -14.17 -26.51
N ALA A 196 3.14 -12.95 -27.03
CA ALA A 196 2.45 -12.73 -28.30
C ALA A 196 3.17 -13.40 -29.47
N ALA A 197 4.49 -13.25 -29.55
CA ALA A 197 5.31 -13.86 -30.60
C ALA A 197 5.24 -15.40 -30.56
N THR A 198 5.32 -15.98 -29.36
CA THR A 198 5.23 -17.43 -29.17
C THR A 198 3.83 -17.94 -29.52
N ALA A 199 2.77 -17.22 -29.13
CA ALA A 199 1.40 -17.55 -29.48
C ALA A 199 1.18 -17.55 -31.01
N ILE A 200 1.71 -16.55 -31.72
CA ILE A 200 1.65 -16.51 -33.19
C ILE A 200 2.38 -17.71 -33.81
N SER A 201 3.60 -18.00 -33.34
CA SER A 201 4.39 -19.15 -33.81
C SER A 201 3.67 -20.48 -33.57
N THR A 202 3.07 -20.66 -32.38
CA THR A 202 2.27 -21.84 -32.05
C THR A 202 1.07 -21.97 -32.98
N SER A 203 0.30 -20.89 -33.23
CA SER A 203 -0.82 -20.92 -34.17
C SER A 203 -0.37 -21.33 -35.58
N GLN A 204 0.74 -20.78 -36.08
CA GLN A 204 1.30 -21.14 -37.38
C GLN A 204 1.74 -22.61 -37.43
N SER A 205 2.35 -23.12 -36.36
CA SER A 205 2.73 -24.53 -36.27
C SER A 205 1.50 -25.43 -36.26
N GLN A 206 0.40 -25.04 -35.60
CA GLN A 206 -0.85 -25.81 -35.62
C GLN A 206 -1.51 -25.81 -37.00
N ASP A 207 -1.51 -24.67 -37.70
CA ASP A 207 -2.01 -24.60 -39.07
C ASP A 207 -1.23 -25.55 -40.00
N LYS A 208 0.10 -25.65 -39.82
CA LYS A 208 0.94 -26.62 -40.54
C LYS A 208 0.63 -28.07 -40.17
N THR A 209 0.43 -28.36 -38.88
CA THR A 209 0.01 -29.68 -38.39
C THR A 209 -1.32 -30.08 -39.02
N HIS A 210 -2.28 -29.17 -39.10
CA HIS A 210 -3.59 -29.42 -39.71
C HIS A 210 -3.46 -29.81 -41.19
N THR A 211 -2.61 -29.12 -41.97
CA THR A 211 -2.33 -29.50 -43.37
C THR A 211 -1.72 -30.90 -43.47
N LEU A 212 -0.70 -31.21 -42.67
CA LEU A 212 -0.04 -32.53 -42.68
C LEU A 212 -0.99 -33.67 -42.27
N LEU A 213 -1.91 -33.42 -41.34
CA LEU A 213 -2.95 -34.37 -40.97
C LEU A 213 -3.93 -34.62 -42.12
N GLY A 214 -4.24 -33.59 -42.91
CA GLY A 214 -5.05 -33.72 -44.13
C GLY A 214 -4.38 -34.62 -45.16
N GLU A 215 -3.11 -34.33 -45.48
CA GLU A 215 -2.30 -35.14 -46.42
C GLU A 215 -2.19 -36.60 -45.97
N LEU A 216 -1.91 -36.84 -44.67
CA LEU A 216 -1.81 -38.20 -44.13
C LEU A 216 -3.15 -38.96 -44.19
N ARG A 217 -4.27 -38.27 -44.05
CA ARG A 217 -5.60 -38.89 -44.20
C ARG A 217 -5.84 -39.34 -45.63
N GLU A 218 -5.46 -38.55 -46.63
CA GLU A 218 -5.54 -38.93 -48.04
C GLU A 218 -4.66 -40.17 -48.34
N GLU A 219 -3.45 -40.25 -47.78
CA GLU A 219 -2.60 -41.43 -47.92
C GLU A 219 -3.24 -42.69 -47.30
N LEU A 220 -3.87 -42.57 -46.13
CA LEU A 220 -4.56 -43.69 -45.48
C LEU A 220 -5.78 -44.17 -46.28
N GLU A 221 -6.54 -43.27 -46.89
CA GLU A 221 -7.63 -43.62 -47.80
C GLU A 221 -7.10 -44.41 -49.00
N GLY A 222 -5.99 -43.98 -49.61
CA GLY A 222 -5.32 -44.72 -50.68
C GLY A 222 -4.87 -46.13 -50.28
N ILE A 223 -4.30 -46.30 -49.08
CA ILE A 223 -3.91 -47.64 -48.58
C ILE A 223 -5.16 -48.52 -48.35
N ASN A 224 -6.25 -47.94 -47.84
CA ASN A 224 -7.50 -48.68 -47.63
C ASN A 224 -8.12 -49.15 -48.97
N GLU A 225 -8.06 -48.32 -50.01
CA GLU A 225 -8.47 -48.71 -51.37
C GLU A 225 -7.60 -49.84 -51.92
N MET A 226 -6.26 -49.74 -51.79
CA MET A 226 -5.34 -50.82 -52.17
C MET A 226 -5.64 -52.11 -51.40
N GLY A 227 -5.90 -52.02 -50.09
CA GLY A 227 -6.25 -53.18 -49.26
C GLY A 227 -7.53 -53.87 -49.74
N THR A 228 -8.53 -53.08 -50.17
CA THR A 228 -9.79 -53.59 -50.74
C THR A 228 -9.54 -54.31 -52.07
N LEU A 229 -8.69 -53.75 -52.93
CA LEU A 229 -8.30 -54.38 -54.20
C LEU A 229 -7.58 -55.72 -53.97
N ILE A 230 -6.60 -55.77 -53.06
CA ILE A 230 -5.84 -57.00 -52.77
C ILE A 230 -6.74 -58.06 -52.12
N ARG A 231 -7.74 -57.65 -51.32
CA ARG A 231 -8.75 -58.59 -50.79
C ARG A 231 -9.52 -59.25 -51.94
N GLY A 232 -9.97 -58.46 -52.91
CA GLY A 232 -10.62 -58.98 -54.12
C GLY A 232 -9.73 -59.96 -54.91
N ILE A 233 -8.44 -59.65 -55.07
CA ILE A 233 -7.47 -60.54 -55.72
C ILE A 233 -7.28 -61.84 -54.91
N SER A 234 -7.21 -61.75 -53.59
CA SER A 234 -7.08 -62.93 -52.70
C SER A 234 -8.32 -63.82 -52.78
N ASP A 235 -9.51 -63.24 -52.86
CA ASP A 235 -10.77 -63.96 -53.02
C ASP A 235 -10.81 -64.70 -54.37
N GLN A 236 -10.44 -64.02 -55.46
CA GLN A 236 -10.33 -64.62 -56.79
C GLN A 236 -9.26 -65.72 -56.83
N THR A 237 -8.11 -65.51 -56.21
CA THR A 237 -7.00 -66.49 -56.15
C THR A 237 -7.41 -67.72 -55.35
N HIS A 238 -8.15 -67.55 -54.26
CA HIS A 238 -8.70 -68.65 -53.49
C HIS A 238 -9.69 -69.48 -54.32
N LEU A 239 -10.55 -68.84 -55.11
CA LEU A 239 -11.48 -69.51 -56.03
C LEU A 239 -10.74 -70.23 -57.17
N LEU A 240 -9.69 -69.63 -57.73
CA LEU A 240 -8.84 -70.27 -58.74
C LEU A 240 -8.16 -71.53 -58.19
N GLY A 241 -7.59 -71.44 -56.98
CA GLY A 241 -7.01 -72.59 -56.29
C GLY A 241 -8.04 -73.68 -55.98
N LEU A 242 -9.28 -73.31 -55.66
CA LEU A 242 -10.38 -74.26 -55.47
C LEU A 242 -10.73 -74.99 -56.78
N ASN A 243 -10.87 -74.25 -57.88
CA ASN A 243 -11.14 -74.83 -59.20
C ASN A 243 -10.00 -75.76 -59.66
N ALA A 244 -8.74 -75.37 -59.42
CA ALA A 244 -7.58 -76.19 -59.72
C ALA A 244 -7.53 -77.48 -58.88
N ALA A 245 -7.92 -77.43 -57.60
CA ALA A 245 -8.01 -78.60 -56.74
C ALA A 245 -9.10 -79.58 -57.21
N ILE A 246 -10.25 -79.06 -57.69
CA ILE A 246 -11.33 -79.88 -58.27
C ILE A 246 -10.82 -80.61 -59.53
N GLU A 247 -10.14 -79.90 -60.43
CA GLU A 247 -9.64 -80.50 -61.68
C GLU A 247 -8.49 -81.50 -61.42
N ALA A 248 -7.64 -81.21 -60.42
CA ALA A 248 -6.61 -82.15 -59.96
C ALA A 248 -7.22 -83.45 -59.41
N ALA A 249 -8.29 -83.36 -58.61
CA ALA A 249 -9.02 -84.54 -58.12
C ALA A 249 -9.68 -85.31 -59.28
N ARG A 250 -10.15 -84.61 -60.32
CA ARG A 250 -10.77 -85.20 -61.51
C ARG A 250 -9.79 -85.96 -62.40
N ALA A 251 -8.52 -85.54 -62.44
CA ALA A 251 -7.44 -86.19 -63.17
C ALA A 251 -6.88 -87.46 -62.47
N GLY A 252 -7.36 -87.78 -61.26
CA GLY A 252 -6.98 -88.99 -60.53
C GLY A 252 -5.48 -89.05 -60.17
N GLU A 253 -4.83 -90.18 -60.41
CA GLU A 253 -3.39 -90.39 -60.10
C GLU A 253 -2.47 -89.38 -60.81
N ASN A 254 -2.84 -88.91 -62.02
CA ASN A 254 -2.06 -87.93 -62.78
C ASN A 254 -2.19 -86.50 -62.22
N GLY A 255 -3.19 -86.23 -61.38
CA GLY A 255 -3.47 -84.90 -60.80
C GLY A 255 -2.82 -84.64 -59.44
N ARG A 256 -2.21 -85.64 -58.80
CA ARG A 256 -1.70 -85.54 -57.42
C ARG A 256 -0.68 -84.41 -57.22
N GLY A 257 0.19 -84.17 -58.21
CA GLY A 257 1.14 -83.05 -58.16
C GLY A 257 0.46 -81.68 -58.25
N PHE A 258 -0.59 -81.57 -59.06
CA PHE A 258 -1.40 -80.34 -59.20
C PHE A 258 -2.25 -80.06 -57.95
N GLU A 259 -2.74 -81.10 -57.28
CA GLU A 259 -3.51 -80.96 -56.03
C GLU A 259 -2.69 -80.28 -54.92
N VAL A 260 -1.41 -80.63 -54.79
CA VAL A 260 -0.48 -79.99 -53.84
C VAL A 260 -0.34 -78.50 -54.13
N VAL A 261 -0.13 -78.14 -55.40
CA VAL A 261 0.00 -76.73 -55.83
C VAL A 261 -1.30 -75.97 -55.59
N ALA A 262 -2.45 -76.55 -55.92
CA ALA A 262 -3.76 -75.93 -55.70
C ALA A 262 -4.06 -75.66 -54.22
N ASN A 263 -3.70 -76.59 -53.34
CA ASN A 263 -3.81 -76.41 -51.89
C ASN A 263 -2.87 -75.31 -51.38
N GLU A 264 -1.64 -75.23 -51.89
CA GLU A 264 -0.70 -74.18 -51.51
C GLU A 264 -1.19 -72.79 -51.95
N VAL A 265 -1.74 -72.66 -53.16
CA VAL A 265 -2.35 -71.42 -53.66
C VAL A 265 -3.54 -70.98 -52.79
N ARG A 266 -4.42 -71.92 -52.39
CA ARG A 266 -5.55 -71.62 -51.49
C ARG A 266 -5.07 -71.14 -50.12
N LYS A 267 -4.03 -71.78 -49.57
CA LYS A 267 -3.43 -71.42 -48.30
C LYS A 267 -2.78 -70.04 -48.36
N LEU A 268 -2.06 -69.75 -49.44
CA LEU A 268 -1.45 -68.43 -49.69
C LEU A 268 -2.52 -67.33 -49.77
N ALA A 269 -3.61 -67.58 -50.51
CA ALA A 269 -4.73 -66.65 -50.63
C ALA A 269 -5.44 -66.41 -49.29
N ALA A 270 -5.63 -67.45 -48.48
CA ALA A 270 -6.20 -67.32 -47.13
C ALA A 270 -5.27 -66.53 -46.19
N SER A 271 -3.97 -66.81 -46.21
CA SER A 271 -2.97 -66.04 -45.46
C SER A 271 -2.94 -64.57 -45.88
N SER A 272 -3.08 -64.28 -47.18
CA SER A 272 -3.15 -62.90 -47.68
C SER A 272 -4.40 -62.17 -47.18
N ARG A 273 -5.56 -62.85 -47.17
CA ARG A 273 -6.80 -62.31 -46.61
C ARG A 273 -6.66 -61.97 -45.12
N ASN A 274 -6.10 -62.88 -44.32
CA ASN A 274 -5.87 -62.64 -42.89
C ASN A 274 -4.90 -61.48 -42.64
N ALA A 275 -3.85 -61.35 -43.45
CA ALA A 275 -2.91 -60.23 -43.35
C ALA A 275 -3.61 -58.88 -43.65
N LEU A 276 -4.50 -58.85 -44.64
CA LEU A 276 -5.29 -57.66 -44.99
C LEU A 276 -6.27 -57.24 -43.89
N GLU A 277 -6.90 -58.19 -43.19
CA GLU A 277 -7.74 -57.89 -42.01
C GLU A 277 -6.91 -57.20 -40.91
N GLY A 278 -5.69 -57.68 -40.66
CA GLY A 278 -4.77 -57.05 -39.72
C GLY A 278 -4.36 -55.62 -40.13
N ILE A 279 -4.09 -55.41 -41.43
CA ILE A 279 -3.78 -54.08 -41.98
C ILE A 279 -4.99 -53.15 -41.80
N GLN A 280 -6.20 -53.60 -42.12
CA GLN A 280 -7.39 -52.76 -42.03
C GLN A 280 -7.71 -52.34 -40.59
N SER A 281 -7.57 -53.27 -39.64
CA SER A 281 -7.69 -52.95 -38.21
C SER A 281 -6.65 -51.89 -37.76
N LYS A 282 -5.42 -51.95 -38.29
CA LYS A 282 -4.39 -50.95 -37.99
C LYS A 282 -4.69 -49.58 -38.62
N LEU A 283 -5.23 -49.54 -39.84
CA LEU A 283 -5.65 -48.29 -40.48
C LEU A 283 -6.77 -47.60 -39.69
N GLU A 284 -7.77 -48.36 -39.22
CA GLU A 284 -8.84 -47.82 -38.36
C GLU A 284 -8.29 -47.25 -37.03
N GLU A 285 -7.28 -47.91 -36.44
CA GLU A 285 -6.62 -47.42 -35.23
C GLU A 285 -5.86 -46.11 -35.48
N ILE A 286 -5.20 -45.99 -36.65
CA ILE A 286 -4.49 -44.77 -37.06
C ILE A 286 -5.48 -43.64 -37.30
N ASP A 287 -6.57 -43.85 -38.04
CA ASP A 287 -7.59 -42.82 -38.32
C ASP A 287 -8.20 -42.24 -37.04
N LYS A 288 -8.47 -43.09 -36.04
CA LYS A 288 -8.93 -42.63 -34.72
C LYS A 288 -7.91 -41.74 -34.01
N LYS A 289 -6.63 -42.12 -34.02
CA LYS A 289 -5.54 -41.31 -33.42
C LYS A 289 -5.39 -39.99 -34.15
N LEU A 290 -5.46 -40.01 -35.47
CA LEU A 290 -5.32 -38.84 -36.34
C LEU A 290 -6.45 -37.83 -36.09
N SER A 291 -7.67 -38.31 -35.92
CA SER A 291 -8.84 -37.50 -35.52
C SER A 291 -8.66 -36.86 -34.14
N ALA A 292 -8.09 -37.58 -33.17
CA ALA A 292 -7.80 -37.04 -31.85
C ALA A 292 -6.73 -35.94 -31.90
N VAL A 293 -5.64 -36.16 -32.63
CA VAL A 293 -4.57 -35.15 -32.82
C VAL A 293 -5.11 -33.90 -33.53
N ARG A 294 -6.01 -34.05 -34.50
CA ARG A 294 -6.65 -32.90 -35.16
C ARG A 294 -7.44 -32.03 -34.19
N LEU A 295 -8.26 -32.64 -33.33
CA LEU A 295 -9.03 -31.91 -32.31
C LEU A 295 -8.12 -31.17 -31.33
N GLU A 296 -7.06 -31.82 -30.87
CA GLU A 296 -6.07 -31.21 -29.97
C GLU A 296 -5.31 -30.05 -30.64
N SER A 297 -5.00 -30.19 -31.94
CA SER A 297 -4.38 -29.14 -32.75
C SER A 297 -5.29 -27.92 -32.92
N GLU A 298 -6.57 -28.13 -33.22
CA GLU A 298 -7.58 -27.07 -33.33
C GLU A 298 -7.74 -26.32 -31.98
N GLN A 299 -7.84 -27.06 -30.88
CA GLN A 299 -7.93 -26.46 -29.54
C GLN A 299 -6.69 -25.62 -29.23
N THR A 300 -5.50 -26.16 -29.48
CA THR A 300 -4.23 -25.45 -29.25
C THR A 300 -4.14 -24.17 -30.10
N SER A 301 -4.64 -24.18 -31.34
CA SER A 301 -4.70 -23.00 -32.20
C SER A 301 -5.61 -21.91 -31.64
N VAL A 302 -6.77 -22.27 -31.10
CA VAL A 302 -7.69 -21.33 -30.43
C VAL A 302 -7.06 -20.73 -29.18
N GLU A 303 -6.43 -21.55 -28.33
CA GLU A 303 -5.74 -21.09 -27.13
C GLU A 303 -4.60 -20.13 -27.46
N ALA A 304 -3.81 -20.44 -28.48
CA ALA A 304 -2.74 -19.57 -28.96
C ALA A 304 -3.29 -18.20 -29.44
N ARG A 305 -4.36 -18.17 -30.24
CA ARG A 305 -4.98 -16.90 -30.68
C ARG A 305 -5.49 -16.06 -29.51
N ASN A 306 -6.12 -16.70 -28.52
CA ASN A 306 -6.58 -16.03 -27.30
C ASN A 306 -5.41 -15.46 -26.49
N GLN A 307 -4.29 -16.20 -26.41
CA GLN A 307 -3.07 -15.75 -25.72
C GLN A 307 -2.46 -14.52 -26.40
N ALA A 308 -2.41 -14.49 -27.74
CA ALA A 308 -1.96 -13.32 -28.48
C ALA A 308 -2.84 -12.08 -28.23
N ALA A 309 -4.17 -12.24 -28.21
CA ALA A 309 -5.10 -11.15 -27.91
C ALA A 309 -4.90 -10.58 -26.49
N ARG A 310 -4.76 -11.46 -25.49
CA ARG A 310 -4.49 -11.05 -24.10
C ARG A 310 -3.14 -10.34 -23.94
N SER A 311 -2.10 -10.75 -24.67
CA SER A 311 -0.83 -10.02 -24.68
C SER A 311 -0.98 -8.60 -25.22
N GLN A 312 -1.82 -8.40 -26.24
CA GLN A 312 -2.09 -7.07 -26.78
C GLN A 312 -2.80 -6.16 -25.76
N GLU A 313 -3.77 -6.71 -25.02
CA GLU A 313 -4.43 -6.01 -23.92
C GLU A 313 -3.43 -5.65 -22.82
N LEU A 314 -2.54 -6.57 -22.46
CA LEU A 314 -1.52 -6.36 -21.45
C LEU A 314 -0.55 -5.23 -21.83
N ALA A 315 -0.14 -5.15 -23.11
CA ALA A 315 0.66 -4.03 -23.61
C ALA A 315 -0.10 -2.68 -23.52
N SER A 316 -1.41 -2.67 -23.72
CA SER A 316 -2.22 -1.46 -23.52
C SER A 316 -2.29 -1.03 -22.06
N PHE A 317 -2.34 -1.99 -21.14
CA PHE A 317 -2.31 -1.73 -19.70
C PHE A 317 -0.97 -1.16 -19.25
N VAL A 318 0.15 -1.70 -19.76
CA VAL A 318 1.49 -1.15 -19.50
C VAL A 318 1.57 0.33 -19.89
N ASN A 319 1.07 0.71 -21.07
CA ASN A 319 1.05 2.11 -21.49
C ASN A 319 0.23 3.03 -20.56
N MET A 320 -0.87 2.52 -19.99
CA MET A 320 -1.67 3.27 -19.02
C MET A 320 -0.92 3.48 -17.71
N VAL A 321 -0.23 2.45 -17.21
CA VAL A 321 0.57 2.54 -15.98
C VAL A 321 1.80 3.43 -16.18
N ASP A 322 2.45 3.39 -17.34
CA ASP A 322 3.55 4.32 -17.68
C ASP A 322 3.08 5.79 -17.61
N LYS A 323 1.87 6.08 -18.10
CA LYS A 323 1.29 7.42 -17.97
C LYS A 323 1.09 7.83 -16.50
N VAL A 324 0.51 6.95 -15.68
CA VAL A 324 0.34 7.23 -14.24
C VAL A 324 1.69 7.43 -13.54
N THR A 325 2.69 6.64 -13.91
CA THR A 325 4.06 6.75 -13.38
C THR A 325 4.67 8.11 -13.71
N LYS A 326 4.49 8.61 -14.94
CA LYS A 326 4.92 9.95 -15.36
C LYS A 326 4.17 11.06 -14.65
N ASP A 327 2.86 10.93 -14.48
CA ASP A 327 2.05 11.92 -13.75
C ASP A 327 2.50 12.02 -12.28
N LEU A 328 2.82 10.89 -11.64
CA LEU A 328 3.38 10.84 -10.28
C LEU A 328 4.78 11.47 -10.21
N GLN A 329 5.64 11.27 -11.22
CA GLN A 329 6.94 11.93 -11.28
C GLN A 329 6.82 13.45 -11.42
N GLN A 330 5.86 13.93 -12.21
CA GLN A 330 5.62 15.37 -12.36
C GLN A 330 5.16 16.00 -11.06
N LEU A 331 4.23 15.36 -10.33
CA LEU A 331 3.78 15.82 -9.01
C LEU A 331 4.94 16.02 -8.02
N ASN A 332 5.95 15.14 -8.09
CA ASN A 332 7.13 15.19 -7.25
C ASN A 332 8.13 16.30 -7.65
N GLN A 333 8.03 16.84 -8.86
CA GLN A 333 8.90 17.93 -9.37
C GLN A 333 8.25 19.32 -9.28
N SER A 334 6.94 19.40 -9.06
CA SER A 334 6.18 20.65 -9.04
C SER A 334 6.15 21.38 -7.68
N GLU A 335 7.07 21.07 -6.77
CA GLU A 335 7.29 21.79 -5.49
C GLU A 335 8.73 22.32 -5.37
#